data_AF-A0A7C5S4E0-F1
#
_entry.id   AF-A0A7C5S4E0-F1
#
_cell.length_a   1.000
_cell.length_b   1.000
_cell.length_c   1.000
_cell.angle_alpha   90.00
_cell.angle_beta   90.00
_cell.angle_gamma   90.00
#
_symmetry.space_group_name_H-M   'P 1'
#
loop_
_entity.id
_entity.type
_entity.pdbx_description
1 polymer ?
#
loop_
_entity_poly.entity_id
_entity_poly.type
_entity_poly.pdbx_seq_one_letter_code
_entity_poly.pdbx_strand_id
1 'polypeptide(L)'
;MVIFRYILLLLAISMATACGSQKKAVSNSKAVKGQETVDPRLAERVTSLFLDASKEKILGNFRQAITLYQTCLELDPLHAPSMYEMARLQRMQGSVN
;
A
#
# COMPACT_ATOMS: atom_id res chain seq x y z
N MET A 1 -48.79 6.50 31.69
CA MET A 1 -47.36 6.79 32.01
C MET A 1 -46.46 5.54 31.91
N VAL A 2 -46.90 4.36 32.38
CA VAL A 2 -46.13 3.09 32.31
C VAL A 2 -45.89 2.60 30.88
N ILE A 3 -46.92 2.61 30.02
CA ILE A 3 -46.82 2.17 28.62
C ILE A 3 -45.84 3.03 27.80
N PHE A 4 -45.84 4.34 28.01
CA PHE A 4 -44.88 5.25 27.37
C PHE A 4 -43.44 4.96 27.84
N ARG A 5 -43.27 4.56 29.11
CA ARG A 5 -41.97 4.15 29.66
C ARG A 5 -41.49 2.82 29.08
N TYR A 6 -42.39 1.88 28.79
CA TYR A 6 -42.06 0.62 28.10
C TYR A 6 -41.75 0.83 26.62
N ILE A 7 -42.42 1.77 25.93
CA ILE A 7 -42.12 2.15 24.54
C ILE A 7 -40.73 2.78 24.44
N LEU A 8 -40.38 3.69 25.36
CA LEU A 8 -39.03 4.28 25.45
C LEU A 8 -37.95 3.23 25.77
N LEU A 9 -38.27 2.24 26.60
CA LEU A 9 -37.34 1.17 26.98
C LEU A 9 -37.12 0.16 25.83
N LEU A 10 -38.15 -0.16 25.05
CA LEU A 10 -38.05 -1.01 23.85
C LEU A 10 -37.26 -0.33 22.71
N LEU A 11 -37.42 0.98 22.51
CA LEU A 11 -36.69 1.74 21.49
C LEU A 11 -35.18 1.86 21.79
N ALA A 12 -34.79 1.86 23.06
CA ALA A 12 -33.39 1.93 23.47
C ALA A 12 -32.61 0.61 23.22
N ILE A 13 -33.31 -0.53 23.19
CA ILE A 13 -32.70 -1.86 23.02
C ILE A 13 -32.35 -2.15 21.54
N SER A 14 -32.98 -1.49 20.57
CA SER A 14 -32.73 -1.72 19.15
C SER A 14 -31.42 -1.12 18.61
N MET A 15 -30.71 -0.26 19.36
CA MET A 15 -29.44 0.33 18.92
C MET A 15 -28.19 -0.52 19.24
N ALA A 16 -28.33 -1.69 19.87
CA ALA A 16 -27.18 -2.53 20.24
C ALA A 16 -26.72 -3.54 19.17
N THR A 17 -27.40 -3.64 18.03
CA THR A 17 -27.01 -4.52 16.91
C THR A 17 -26.38 -3.73 15.76
N ALA A 18 -25.23 -3.11 16.03
CA ALA A 18 -24.31 -2.63 15.01
C ALA A 18 -22.88 -3.02 15.39
N CYS A 19 -22.65 -4.33 15.58
CA CYS A 19 -21.31 -4.87 15.65
C CYS A 19 -20.82 -5.10 14.23
N GLY A 20 -19.79 -4.34 13.84
CA GLY A 20 -19.28 -4.26 12.47
C GLY A 20 -18.76 -5.59 11.92
N SER A 21 -19.08 -5.83 10.66
CA SER A 21 -18.46 -6.81 9.79
C SER A 21 -16.95 -6.54 9.69
N GLN A 22 -16.14 -7.15 10.56
CA GLN A 22 -14.70 -7.22 10.39
C GLN A 22 -14.40 -8.16 9.23
N LYS A 23 -14.29 -7.59 8.02
CA LYS A 23 -13.56 -8.25 6.93
C LYS A 23 -12.17 -8.55 7.50
N LYS A 24 -11.81 -9.83 7.57
CA LYS A 24 -10.44 -10.26 7.82
C LYS A 24 -9.57 -9.67 6.72
N ALA A 25 -9.01 -8.49 6.99
CA ALA A 25 -7.84 -8.03 6.28
C ALA A 25 -6.78 -9.11 6.49
N VAL A 26 -6.30 -9.68 5.40
CA VAL A 26 -5.09 -10.49 5.39
C VAL A 26 -4.01 -9.58 5.98
N SER A 27 -3.75 -9.75 7.27
CA SER A 27 -2.57 -9.21 7.93
C SER A 27 -1.40 -10.05 7.45
N ASN A 28 -0.99 -9.80 6.21
CA ASN A 28 0.40 -9.97 5.84
C ASN A 28 1.10 -8.65 6.15
N SER A 29 1.05 -8.25 7.42
CA SER A 29 1.92 -7.21 7.93
C SER A 29 3.30 -7.85 8.10
N LYS A 30 3.99 -8.04 6.96
CA LYS A 30 5.44 -8.13 6.97
C LYS A 30 5.90 -6.90 7.72
N ALA A 31 6.43 -7.11 8.92
CA ALA A 31 7.01 -6.07 9.75
C ALA A 31 7.96 -5.25 8.89
N VAL A 32 7.53 -4.04 8.51
CA VAL A 32 8.42 -3.01 8.01
C VAL A 32 9.26 -2.63 9.21
N LYS A 33 10.45 -3.21 9.28
CA LYS A 33 11.47 -2.85 10.26
C LYS A 33 11.71 -1.35 10.16
N GLY A 34 11.94 -0.76 11.33
CA GLY A 34 11.91 0.66 11.61
C GLY A 34 12.58 1.51 10.55
N GLN A 35 11.95 2.66 10.33
CA GLN A 35 12.46 3.79 9.57
C GLN A 35 13.68 4.35 10.32
N GLU A 36 14.80 3.68 10.14
CA GLU A 36 16.13 4.18 10.42
C GLU A 36 16.35 5.35 9.46
N THR A 37 16.82 6.48 9.98
CA THR A 37 17.07 7.72 9.23
C THR A 37 17.74 7.40 7.91
N VAL A 38 17.02 7.57 6.79
CA VAL A 38 17.55 7.25 5.45
C VAL A 38 18.84 8.06 5.26
N ASP A 39 19.96 7.35 5.18
CA ASP A 39 21.26 7.95 4.94
C ASP A 39 21.15 8.82 3.67
N PRO A 40 21.49 10.13 3.71
CA PRO A 40 21.39 11.00 2.56
C PRO A 40 22.08 10.46 1.31
N ARG A 41 23.18 9.70 1.47
CA ARG A 41 23.88 9.06 0.34
C ARG A 41 23.10 7.90 -0.25
N LEU A 42 22.38 7.15 0.60
CA LEU A 42 21.50 6.09 0.14
C LEU A 42 20.34 6.68 -0.65
N ALA A 43 19.74 7.78 -0.17
CA ALA A 43 18.65 8.47 -0.87
C ALA A 43 19.08 8.96 -2.26
N GLU A 44 20.29 9.52 -2.39
CA GLU A 44 20.85 9.92 -3.69
C GLU A 44 21.02 8.71 -4.62
N ARG A 45 21.57 7.61 -4.11
CA ARG A 45 21.76 6.37 -4.89
C ARG A 45 20.44 5.73 -5.33
N VAL A 46 19.42 5.74 -4.48
CA VAL A 46 18.08 5.24 -4.83
C VAL A 46 17.46 6.16 -5.90
N THR A 47 17.66 7.47 -5.77
CA THR A 47 17.17 8.44 -6.76
C THR A 47 17.82 8.24 -8.13
N SER A 48 19.14 8.08 -8.21
CA SER A 48 19.81 7.83 -9.49
C SER A 48 19.31 6.53 -10.14
N LEU A 49 19.18 5.47 -9.36
CA LEU A 49 18.69 4.18 -9.84
C LEU A 49 17.22 4.24 -10.30
N PHE A 50 16.39 5.04 -9.63
CA PHE A 50 15.01 5.31 -10.05
C PHE A 50 14.93 6.07 -11.39
N LEU A 51 15.85 7.01 -11.62
CA LEU A 51 15.93 7.74 -12.89
C LEU A 51 16.34 6.81 -14.04
N ASP A 52 17.31 5.92 -13.79
CA ASP A 52 17.72 4.91 -14.77
C ASP A 52 16.56 3.95 -15.09
N ALA A 53 15.83 3.48 -14.06
CA ALA A 53 14.64 2.65 -14.25
C ALA A 53 13.58 3.36 -15.10
N SER A 54 13.36 4.65 -14.83
CA SER A 54 12.39 5.48 -15.55
C SER A 54 12.80 5.72 -17.00
N LYS A 55 14.10 5.87 -17.26
CA LYS A 55 14.66 5.93 -18.62
C LYS A 55 14.40 4.64 -19.38
N GLU A 56 14.72 3.48 -18.80
CA GLU A 56 14.47 2.17 -19.43
C GLU A 56 12.98 1.96 -19.70
N LYS A 57 12.11 2.39 -18.79
CA LYS A 57 10.66 2.35 -19.00
C LYS A 57 10.23 3.21 -20.21
N ILE A 58 10.77 4.42 -20.35
CA ILE A 58 10.47 5.32 -21.48
C ILE A 58 10.95 4.71 -22.81
N LEU A 59 12.09 4.02 -22.79
CA LEU A 59 12.63 3.30 -23.95
C LEU A 59 11.84 2.03 -24.31
N GLY A 60 10.86 1.63 -23.48
CA GLY A 60 10.07 0.41 -23.68
C GLY A 60 10.72 -0.85 -23.13
N ASN A 61 11.88 -0.73 -22.48
CA ASN A 61 12.61 -1.83 -21.85
C ASN A 61 12.00 -2.20 -20.49
N PHE A 62 10.71 -2.56 -20.47
CA PHE A 62 9.94 -2.77 -19.24
C PHE A 62 10.55 -3.83 -18.31
N ARG A 63 11.15 -4.89 -18.87
CA ARG A 63 11.80 -5.94 -18.05
C ARG A 63 12.98 -5.39 -17.27
N GLN A 64 13.80 -4.56 -17.90
CA GLN A 64 14.96 -3.94 -17.26
C GLN A 64 14.54 -2.85 -16.27
N ALA A 65 13.51 -2.07 -16.62
CA ALA A 65 12.92 -1.11 -15.70
C ALA A 65 12.40 -1.77 -14.41
N ILE A 66 11.73 -2.92 -14.51
CA ILE A 66 11.25 -3.68 -13.33
C ILE A 66 12.42 -4.12 -12.46
N THR A 67 13.49 -4.66 -13.04
CA THR A 67 14.68 -5.05 -12.28
C THR A 67 15.25 -3.85 -11.51
N LEU A 68 15.39 -2.69 -12.16
CA LEU A 68 15.91 -1.49 -11.52
C LEU A 68 14.98 -0.98 -10.42
N TYR A 69 13.66 -0.91 -10.65
CA TYR A 69 12.72 -0.53 -9.59
C TYR A 69 12.73 -1.48 -8.40
N GLN A 70 12.93 -2.78 -8.63
CA GLN A 70 13.08 -3.75 -7.56
C GLN A 70 14.35 -3.47 -6.74
N THR A 71 15.48 -3.17 -7.38
CA THR A 71 16.71 -2.77 -6.69
C THR A 71 16.50 -1.50 -5.86
N CYS A 72 15.72 -0.53 -6.33
CA CYS A 72 15.36 0.64 -5.52
C CYS A 72 14.64 0.24 -4.22
N LEU A 73 13.72 -0.72 -4.29
CA LEU A 73 12.95 -1.19 -3.13
C LEU A 73 13.75 -2.12 -2.20
N GLU A 74 14.78 -2.78 -2.72
CA GLU A 74 15.74 -3.52 -1.89
C GLU A 74 16.62 -2.58 -1.06
N LEU A 75 16.98 -1.42 -1.62
CA LEU A 75 17.76 -0.37 -0.95
C LEU A 75 16.90 0.47 0.00
N ASP A 76 15.73 0.89 -0.44
CA ASP A 76 14.75 1.64 0.35
C ASP A 76 13.35 1.03 0.15
N PRO A 77 12.94 0.11 1.06
CA PRO A 77 11.62 -0.53 1.00
C PRO A 77 10.44 0.44 1.07
N LEU A 78 10.67 1.68 1.52
CA LEU A 78 9.66 2.72 1.67
C LEU A 78 9.70 3.74 0.53
N HIS A 79 10.47 3.49 -0.53
CA HIS A 79 10.59 4.39 -1.66
C HIS A 79 9.31 4.42 -2.51
N ALA A 80 8.39 5.32 -2.13
CA ALA A 80 7.06 5.44 -2.72
C ALA A 80 7.04 5.56 -4.27
N PRO A 81 7.95 6.31 -4.94
CA PRO A 81 7.97 6.39 -6.39
C PRO A 81 8.18 5.04 -7.09
N SER A 82 9.10 4.21 -6.58
CA SER A 82 9.39 2.89 -7.15
C SER A 82 8.24 1.92 -6.94
N MET A 83 7.59 1.97 -5.76
CA MET A 83 6.39 1.16 -5.48
C MET A 83 5.27 1.49 -6.45
N TYR A 84 5.01 2.79 -6.68
CA TYR A 84 3.97 3.25 -7.58
C TYR A 84 4.22 2.80 -9.02
N GLU A 85 5.44 2.97 -9.53
CA GLU A 85 5.79 2.57 -10.90
C GLU A 85 5.73 1.05 -11.08
N MET A 86 6.19 0.26 -10.09
CA MET A 86 6.03 -1.20 -10.13
C MET A 86 4.56 -1.62 -10.19
N ALA A 87 3.70 -1.03 -9.35
CA ALA A 87 2.27 -1.34 -9.38
C ALA A 87 1.64 -1.04 -10.74
N ARG A 88 2.04 0.06 -11.38
CA ARG A 88 1.59 0.40 -12.74
C ARG A 88 2.05 -0.63 -13.77
N LEU A 89 3.31 -1.03 -13.73
CA LEU A 89 3.87 -2.02 -14.66
C LEU A 89 3.24 -3.40 -14.47
N GLN A 90 3.00 -3.83 -13.24
CA GLN A 90 2.31 -5.09 -12.94
C GLN A 90 0.86 -5.07 -13.44
N ARG A 91 0.14 -3.95 -13.25
CA ARG A 91 -1.20 -3.78 -13.81
C ARG A 91 -1.19 -3.83 -15.34
N MET A 92 -0.18 -3.26 -15.98
CA MET A 92 -0.01 -3.34 -17.43
C MET A 92 0.19 -4.79 -17.87
N GLN A 93 1.08 -5.55 -17.21
CA GLN A 93 1.35 -6.96 -17.51
C GLN A 93 0.14 -7.87 -17.30
N GLY A 94 -0.62 -7.67 -16.22
CA GLY A 94 -1.84 -8.44 -15.95
C GLY A 94 -2.98 -8.17 -16.93
N SER A 95 -2.95 -7.06 -17.66
CA SER A 95 -3.96 -6.73 -18.68
C SER A 95 -3.63 -7.30 -20.07
N VAL A 96 -2.46 -7.94 -20.25
CA VAL A 96 -2.01 -8.52 -21.53
C VAL A 96 -2.11 -10.05 -21.58
N ASN A 97 -2.70 -10.68 -20.57
CA ASN A 97 -2.98 -12.12 -20.50
C ASN A 97 -4.48 -12.39 -20.42
#